data_AF-A0A2V6FCP0-F1
#
_entry.id   AF-A0A2V6FCP0-F1
#
_cell.length_a   1.000
_cell.length_b   1.000
_cell.length_c   1.000
_cell.angle_alpha   90.00
_cell.angle_beta   90.00
_cell.angle_gamma   90.00
#
_symmetry.space_group_name_H-M   'P 1'
#
loop_
_entity.id
_entity.type
_entity.pdbx_description
1 polymer ?
#
loop_
_entity_poly.entity_id
_entity_poly.type
_entity_poly.pdbx_seq_one_letter_code
_entity_poly.pdbx_strand_id
1 'polypeptide(L)' 'MKRNSKALPPLPQRAAKMLARLKRVRGMSDDEKSVHALGLAATPEERWQLNEDFLRSLGYWKPKAKRRLRR' A
#
# COMPACT_ATOMS: atom_id res chain seq x y z
N MET A 1 7.87 -26.41 13.37
CA MET A 1 7.75 -25.06 14.00
C MET A 1 6.40 -24.46 13.64
N LYS A 2 5.43 -24.42 14.56
CA LYS A 2 4.19 -23.65 14.34
C LYS A 2 4.54 -22.16 14.52
N ARG A 3 4.67 -21.42 13.42
CA ARG A 3 4.78 -19.96 13.48
C ARG A 3 3.46 -19.48 14.08
N ASN A 4 3.50 -18.89 15.27
CA ASN A 4 2.37 -18.18 15.85
C ASN A 4 2.00 -17.06 14.86
N SER A 5 0.98 -17.31 14.04
CA SER A 5 0.41 -16.36 13.11
C SER A 5 -0.42 -15.34 13.90
N LYS A 6 0.24 -14.52 14.71
CA LYS A 6 -0.41 -13.31 15.21
C LYS A 6 -0.68 -12.45 13.98
N ALA A 7 -1.97 -12.21 13.69
CA ALA A 7 -2.37 -11.33 12.62
C ALA A 7 -1.64 -9.99 12.79
N LEU A 8 -1.05 -9.49 11.69
CA LEU A 8 -0.41 -8.19 11.71
C LEU A 8 -1.47 -7.12 12.04
N PRO A 9 -1.11 -6.08 12.81
CA PRO A 9 -2.00 -4.94 12.97
C PRO A 9 -2.37 -4.34 11.60
N PRO A 10 -3.54 -3.68 11.50
CA PRO A 10 -3.96 -3.01 10.26
C PRO A 10 -2.87 -2.11 9.69
N LEU A 11 -2.75 -2.08 8.36
CA LEU A 11 -1.74 -1.30 7.66
C LEU A 11 -1.69 0.17 8.12
N PRO A 12 -2.80 0.91 8.31
CA PRO A 12 -2.74 2.29 8.80
C PRO A 12 -2.04 2.43 10.15
N GLN A 13 -2.21 1.47 11.07
CA GLN A 13 -1.55 1.49 12.38
C GLN A 13 -0.04 1.23 12.24
N ARG A 14 0.36 0.32 11.35
CA ARG A 14 1.78 0.07 11.06
C ARG A 14 2.43 1.28 10.37
N ALA A 15 1.73 1.90 9.42
CA ALA A 15 2.18 3.10 8.72
C ALA A 15 2.36 4.27 9.69
N ALA A 16 1.42 4.50 10.61
CA ALA A 16 1.55 5.55 11.63
C ALA A 16 2.79 5.34 12.53
N LYS A 17 3.06 4.09 12.94
CA LYS A 17 4.28 3.76 13.70
C LYS A 17 5.55 4.03 12.88
N MET A 18 5.54 3.73 11.58
CA MET A 18 6.68 4.00 10.71
C MET A 18 6.88 5.50 10.47
N LEU A 19 5.79 6.24 10.25
CA LEU A 19 5.81 7.69 10.08
C LEU A 19 6.42 8.39 11.31
N ALA A 20 6.05 7.96 12.51
CA ALA A 20 6.64 8.48 13.75
C ALA A 20 8.17 8.32 13.79
N ARG A 21 8.71 7.25 13.19
CA ARG A 21 10.16 7.03 13.07
C ARG A 21 10.78 7.94 12.00
N LEU A 22 10.09 8.12 10.87
CA LEU A 22 10.55 8.96 9.76
C LEU A 22 10.50 10.46 10.04
N LYS A 23 9.70 10.92 11.02
CA LYS A 23 9.65 12.34 11.42
C LYS A 23 11.02 12.95 11.71
N ARG A 24 11.97 12.15 12.21
CA ARG A 24 13.33 12.60 12.56
C ARG A 24 14.29 12.66 11.36
N VAL A 25 13.91 12.15 10.20
CA VAL A 25 14.73 12.19 8.98
C VAL A 25 14.73 13.61 8.42
N ARG A 26 15.93 14.20 8.34
CA ARG A 26 16.16 15.50 7.71
C ARG A 26 16.25 15.35 6.19
N GLY A 27 15.93 16.41 5.46
CA GLY A 27 16.03 16.44 3.99
C GLY A 27 14.89 15.70 3.27
N MET A 28 13.80 15.38 3.96
CA MET A 28 12.60 14.77 3.39
C MET A 28 11.38 15.55 3.86
N SER A 29 10.48 15.86 2.94
CA SER A 29 9.20 16.51 3.22
C SER A 29 8.25 15.57 3.98
N ASP A 30 7.22 16.12 4.60
CA ASP A 30 6.24 15.32 5.35
C ASP A 30 5.38 14.44 4.44
N ASP A 31 5.15 14.88 3.19
CA ASP A 31 4.45 14.09 2.17
C ASP A 31 5.28 12.87 1.75
N GLU A 32 6.56 13.06 1.45
CA GLU A 32 7.49 11.97 1.14
C GLU A 32 7.59 10.98 2.30
N LYS A 33 7.72 11.48 3.54
CA LYS A 33 7.73 10.62 4.74
C LYS A 33 6.46 9.79 4.86
N SER A 34 5.31 10.37 4.52
CA SER A 34 4.01 9.68 4.58
C SER A 34 3.93 8.55 3.56
N VAL A 35 4.35 8.81 2.31
CA VAL A 35 4.41 7.78 1.25
C VAL A 35 5.40 6.67 1.61
N HIS A 36 6.59 7.03 2.08
CA HIS A 36 7.59 6.05 2.51
C HIS A 36 7.14 5.25 3.73
N ALA A 37 6.50 5.86 4.71
CA ALA A 37 5.96 5.16 5.87
C ALA A 37 4.96 4.08 5.47
N LEU A 38 4.04 4.41 4.55
CA LEU A 38 3.06 3.46 4.03
C LEU A 38 3.74 2.30 3.27
N GLY A 39 4.66 2.61 2.37
CA GLY A 39 5.38 1.61 1.59
C GLY A 39 6.25 0.66 2.43
N LEU A 40 6.91 1.18 3.47
CA LEU A 40 7.75 0.41 4.40
C LEU A 40 6.92 -0.43 5.38
N ALA A 41 5.71 0.01 5.72
CA ALA A 41 4.82 -0.71 6.62
C ALA A 41 4.08 -1.87 5.95
N ALA A 42 3.86 -1.79 4.64
CA ALA A 42 3.10 -2.76 3.84
C ALA A 42 3.86 -4.08 3.61
N THR A 43 3.13 -5.21 3.65
CA THR A 43 3.63 -6.49 3.09
C THR A 43 3.73 -6.40 1.56
N PRO A 44 4.43 -7.35 0.90
CA PRO A 44 4.46 -7.39 -0.57
C PRO A 44 3.07 -7.38 -1.22
N GLU A 45 2.12 -8.14 -0.66
CA GLU A 45 0.74 -8.23 -1.15
C GLU A 45 -0.01 -6.92 -0.94
N GLU A 46 0.11 -6.30 0.24
CA GLU A 46 -0.50 -5.00 0.53
C GLU A 46 0.06 -3.91 -0.38
N ARG A 47 1.37 -3.94 -0.66
CA ARG A 47 2.01 -3.00 -1.58
C ARG A 47 1.49 -3.17 -3.00
N TRP A 48 1.26 -4.41 -3.43
CA TRP A 48 0.63 -4.68 -4.72
C TRP A 48 -0.79 -4.09 -4.77
N GLN A 49 -1.60 -4.29 -3.73
CA GLN A 49 -2.94 -3.72 -3.66
C GLN A 49 -2.92 -2.20 -3.71
N LEU A 50 -2.04 -1.54 -2.96
CA LEU A 50 -1.88 -0.08 -3.00
C LEU A 50 -1.52 0.43 -4.40
N ASN A 51 -0.64 -0.28 -5.10
CA ASN A 51 -0.28 0.06 -6.47
C ASN A 51 -1.45 -0.13 -7.43
N GLU A 52 -2.22 -1.21 -7.27
CA GLU A 52 -3.43 -1.46 -8.06
C GLU A 52 -4.47 -0.35 -7.85
N ASP A 53 -4.72 0.03 -6.59
CA ASP A 53 -5.64 1.10 -6.23
C ASP A 53 -5.20 2.46 -6.79
N PHE A 54 -3.89 2.73 -6.79
CA PHE A 54 -3.31 3.92 -7.43
C PHE A 54 -3.49 3.91 -8.95
N LEU A 55 -3.22 2.78 -9.62
CA LEU A 55 -3.45 2.67 -11.07
C LEU A 55 -4.93 2.79 -11.43
N ARG A 56 -5.82 2.31 -10.55
CA ARG A 56 -7.28 2.47 -10.67
C ARG A 56 -7.69 3.93 -10.53
N SER A 57 -7.17 4.65 -9.53
CA SER A 57 -7.51 6.06 -9.32
C SER A 57 -7.02 6.97 -10.46
N LEU A 58 -5.93 6.59 -11.13
CA LEU A 58 -5.42 7.28 -12.32
C LEU A 58 -6.15 6.92 -13.62
N GLY A 59 -7.11 5.99 -13.59
CA GLY A 59 -7.84 5.55 -14.78
C GLY A 59 -7.05 4.63 -15.71
N TYR A 60 -5.85 4.19 -15.30
CA TYR A 60 -5.05 3.21 -16.06
C TYR A 60 -5.59 1.78 -15.94
N TRP A 61 -6.47 1.54 -14.97
CA TRP A 61 -7.13 0.25 -14.83
C TRP A 61 -8.31 0.11 -15.78
N LYS A 62 -8.07 -0.45 -16.96
CA LYS A 62 -9.15 -0.82 -17.88
C LYS A 62 -9.70 -2.21 -17.50
N PRO A 63 -11.01 -2.34 -17.24
CA PRO A 63 -11.63 -3.66 -17.15
C PRO A 63 -11.30 -4.44 -18.42
N LYS A 64 -10.88 -5.71 -18.30
CA LYS A 64 -10.77 -6.59 -19.48
C LYS A 64 -12.12 -6.53 -20.19
N ALA A 65 -12.13 -6.05 -21.44
CA ALA A 65 -13.34 -5.89 -22.21
C ALA A 65 -14.14 -7.19 -22.12
N LYS A 66 -15.35 -7.14 -21.55
CA LYS A 66 -16.26 -8.28 -21.57
C LYS A 66 -16.44 -8.62 -23.04
N ARG A 67 -15.97 -9.79 -23.46
CA ARG A 67 -16.25 -10.32 -24.80
C ARG A 67 -17.77 -10.32 -24.94
N ARG A 68 -18.34 -9.33 -25.64
CA ARG A 68 -19.76 -9.34 -25.98
C ARG A 68 -19.95 -10.59 -26.82
N LEU A 69 -20.49 -11.66 -26.22
CA LEU A 69 -21.08 -12.73 -27.00
C LEU A 69 -22.21 -12.05 -27.78
N ARG A 70 -21.97 -11.79 -29.07
CA ARG A 70 -23.04 -11.47 -30.00
C ARG A 70 -23.88 -12.75 -30.07
N ARG A 71 -25.12 -12.65 -29.57
CA ARG A 71 -26.18 -13.61 -29.89
C ARG A 71 -26.72 -13.28 -31.26
#